data_AF-A0A4Q5SEL0-F1
#
_entry.id   AF-A0A4Q5SEL0-F1
#
_cell.length_a   1.000
_cell.length_b   1.000
_cell.length_c   1.000
_cell.angle_alpha   90.00
_cell.angle_beta   90.00
_cell.angle_gamma   90.00
#
_symmetry.space_group_name_H-M   'P 1'
#
loop_
_entity.id
_entity.type
_entity.pdbx_description
1 polymer ?
#
loop_
_entity_poly.entity_id
_entity_poly.type
_entity_poly.pdbx_seq_one_letter_code
_entity_poly.pdbx_strand_id
1 'polypeptide(L)'
;MFERIIAATYRGIENRRPGGIPYFQTHMAFAFLVWMHVLQIVLLLRIFYLFDIAFMGLTAFIGWSAVLFIGIIFLLRYLLPLEKLKAIELKPGYVKKVNAYLIVYFIFNIIFLIVLISKQSPPGAMQMR
;
A
#
# COMPACT_ATOMS: atom_id res chain seq x y z
N MET A 1 16.64 -7.55 -2.31
CA MET A 1 16.18 -6.52 -3.29
C MET A 1 15.16 -5.57 -2.68
N PHE A 2 14.10 -6.08 -2.05
CA PHE A 2 13.05 -5.30 -1.39
C PHE A 2 13.58 -4.33 -0.31
N GLU A 3 14.45 -4.78 0.59
CA GLU A 3 15.04 -3.94 1.65
C GLU A 3 15.81 -2.72 1.11
N ARG A 4 16.45 -2.84 -0.07
CA ARG A 4 17.15 -1.72 -0.71
C ARG A 4 16.18 -0.65 -1.23
N ILE A 5 15.01 -1.06 -1.70
CA ILE A 5 13.96 -0.13 -2.12
C ILE A 5 13.47 0.64 -0.89
N ILE A 6 13.20 -0.05 0.21
CA ILE A 6 12.73 0.58 1.46
C ILE A 6 13.79 1.51 2.04
N ALA A 7 15.06 1.09 2.08
CA ALA A 7 16.16 1.94 2.52
C ALA A 7 16.30 3.18 1.62
N ALA A 8 16.14 3.04 0.31
CA ALA A 8 16.17 4.16 -0.62
C ALA A 8 14.99 5.13 -0.41
N THR A 9 13.79 4.62 -0.13
CA THR A 9 12.63 5.43 0.25
C THR A 9 12.90 6.18 1.56
N TYR A 10 13.42 5.48 2.57
CA TYR A 10 13.79 6.06 3.86
C TYR A 10 14.77 7.22 3.69
N ARG A 11 15.90 7.00 3.00
CA ARG A 11 16.88 8.04 2.70
C ARG A 11 16.27 9.17 1.86
N GLY A 12 15.38 8.82 0.94
CA GLY A 12 14.63 9.78 0.14
C GLY A 12 13.74 10.71 0.94
N ILE A 13 13.13 10.21 2.01
CA ILE A 13 12.27 10.98 2.93
C ILE A 13 13.14 11.76 3.92
N GLU A 14 14.15 11.11 4.51
CA GLU A 14 15.12 11.72 5.42
C GLU A 14 15.80 12.94 4.77
N ASN A 15 16.28 12.81 3.53
CA ASN A 15 16.91 13.92 2.80
C ASN A 15 15.97 15.11 2.53
N ARG A 16 14.64 14.88 2.48
CA ARG A 16 13.65 15.94 2.27
C ARG A 16 13.21 16.61 3.57
N ARG A 17 13.22 15.88 4.69
CA ARG A 17 12.83 16.36 6.02
C ARG A 17 13.72 15.72 7.11
N PRO A 18 14.97 16.20 7.28
CA PRO A 18 15.94 15.58 8.19
C PRO A 18 15.55 15.63 9.67
N GLY A 19 14.74 16.61 10.09
CA GLY A 19 14.20 16.71 11.46
C GLY A 19 12.82 16.05 11.67
N GLY A 20 12.31 15.33 10.67
CA GLY A 20 10.98 14.71 10.72
C GLY A 20 10.97 13.31 11.34
N ILE A 21 9.92 12.56 11.00
CA ILE A 21 9.75 11.13 11.37
C ILE A 21 9.90 10.22 10.12
N PRO A 22 11.06 10.22 9.42
CA PRO A 22 11.22 9.55 8.13
C PRO A 22 10.99 8.04 8.19
N TYR A 23 11.31 7.41 9.33
CA TYR A 23 11.06 5.99 9.55
C TYR A 23 9.56 5.67 9.54
N PHE A 24 8.76 6.42 10.29
CA PHE A 24 7.32 6.25 10.33
C PHE A 24 6.68 6.54 8.96
N GLN A 25 7.11 7.61 8.28
CA GLN A 25 6.61 7.95 6.95
C GLN A 25 6.94 6.87 5.90
N THR A 26 8.10 6.24 6.01
CA THR A 26 8.46 5.09 5.16
C THR A 26 7.50 3.93 5.41
N HIS A 27 7.24 3.60 6.69
CA HIS A 27 6.30 2.55 7.06
C HIS A 27 4.88 2.84 6.55
N MET A 28 4.40 4.07 6.73
CA MET A 28 3.11 4.51 6.22
C MET A 28 3.00 4.35 4.70
N ALA A 29 4.04 4.73 3.95
CA ALA A 29 4.04 4.60 2.50
C ALA A 29 3.93 3.13 2.05
N PHE A 30 4.74 2.24 2.62
CA PHE A 30 4.68 0.81 2.28
C PHE A 30 3.42 0.13 2.80
N ALA A 31 2.94 0.49 3.99
CA ALA A 31 1.68 0.00 4.52
C ALA A 31 0.51 0.38 3.62
N PHE A 32 0.50 1.62 3.12
CA PHE A 32 -0.51 2.10 2.18
C PHE A 32 -0.46 1.36 0.83
N LEU A 33 0.73 1.06 0.31
CA LEU A 33 0.86 0.22 -0.91
C LEU A 33 0.29 -1.18 -0.71
N VAL A 34 0.70 -1.87 0.36
CA VAL A 34 0.23 -3.22 0.66
C VAL A 34 -1.29 -3.22 0.86
N TRP A 35 -1.80 -2.26 1.62
CA TRP A 35 -3.23 -2.10 1.84
C TRP A 35 -4.00 -1.87 0.53
N MET A 36 -3.51 -0.99 -0.36
CA MET A 36 -4.12 -0.79 -1.68
C MET A 36 -4.13 -2.08 -2.50
N HIS A 37 -3.06 -2.87 -2.48
CA HIS A 37 -3.04 -4.15 -3.20
C HIS A 37 -4.04 -5.16 -2.64
N VAL A 38 -4.15 -5.27 -1.31
CA VAL A 38 -5.14 -6.16 -0.70
C VAL A 38 -6.54 -5.72 -1.11
N LEU A 39 -6.82 -4.41 -1.11
CA LEU A 39 -8.10 -3.89 -1.60
C LEU A 39 -8.33 -4.23 -3.07
N GLN A 40 -7.36 -4.00 -3.96
CA GLN A 40 -7.47 -4.34 -5.38
C GLN A 40 -7.77 -5.83 -5.58
N ILE A 41 -7.08 -6.72 -4.85
CA ILE A 41 -7.33 -8.17 -4.88
C ILE A 41 -8.76 -8.48 -4.43
N VAL A 42 -9.20 -7.89 -3.32
CA VAL A 42 -10.58 -8.05 -2.82
C VAL A 42 -11.62 -7.60 -3.85
N LEU A 43 -11.41 -6.44 -4.48
CA LEU A 43 -12.31 -5.93 -5.52
C LEU A 43 -12.32 -6.82 -6.76
N LEU A 44 -11.15 -7.31 -7.19
CA LEU A 44 -11.02 -8.24 -8.32
C LEU A 44 -11.75 -9.55 -8.05
N LEU A 45 -11.51 -10.18 -6.90
CA LEU A 45 -12.17 -11.43 -6.52
C LEU A 45 -13.70 -11.29 -6.50
N ARG A 46 -14.20 -10.12 -6.08
CA ARG A 46 -15.63 -9.79 -6.13
C ARG A 46 -16.14 -9.61 -7.56
N ILE A 47 -15.41 -8.88 -8.41
CA ILE A 47 -15.79 -8.67 -9.83
C ILE A 47 -15.85 -10.00 -10.60
N PHE A 48 -14.95 -10.94 -10.28
CA PHE A 48 -14.92 -12.27 -10.90
C PHE A 48 -15.84 -13.29 -10.23
N TYR A 49 -16.67 -12.88 -9.26
CA TYR A 49 -17.58 -13.77 -8.52
C TYR A 49 -16.88 -14.94 -7.81
N LEU A 50 -15.57 -14.85 -7.59
CA LEU A 50 -14.76 -15.90 -6.94
C LEU A 50 -14.79 -15.79 -5.42
N PHE A 51 -15.26 -14.65 -4.92
CA PHE A 51 -15.34 -14.38 -3.50
C PHE A 51 -16.48 -13.42 -3.25
N ASP A 52 -17.58 -13.95 -2.74
CA ASP A 52 -18.69 -13.12 -2.26
C ASP A 52 -18.34 -12.66 -0.85
N ILE A 53 -17.53 -11.60 -0.77
CA ILE A 53 -17.45 -10.88 0.48
C ILE A 53 -18.74 -10.10 0.60
N ALA A 54 -19.74 -10.73 1.19
CA ALA A 54 -20.77 -10.07 1.95
C ALA A 54 -20.09 -9.31 3.09
N PHE A 55 -19.35 -8.24 2.77
CA PHE A 55 -18.96 -7.28 3.78
C PHE A 55 -20.28 -6.69 4.26
N MET A 56 -20.65 -7.11 5.46
CA MET A 56 -21.36 -6.34 6.48
C MET A 56 -21.20 -4.85 6.19
N GLY A 57 -22.30 -4.09 6.26
CA GLY A 57 -22.41 -2.73 5.70
C GLY A 57 -21.23 -1.80 5.99
N LEU A 58 -21.11 -0.71 5.21
CA LEU A 58 -19.99 0.25 5.15
C LEU A 58 -19.08 0.36 6.40
N THR A 59 -19.66 0.50 7.59
CA THR A 59 -18.95 0.53 8.88
C THR A 59 -18.03 -0.66 9.12
N ALA A 60 -18.47 -1.89 8.84
CA ALA A 60 -17.65 -3.09 9.07
C ALA A 60 -16.51 -3.20 8.05
N PHE A 61 -16.73 -2.78 6.80
CA PHE A 61 -15.67 -2.67 5.81
C PHE A 61 -14.60 -1.66 6.23
N ILE A 62 -15.01 -0.48 6.69
CA ILE A 62 -14.09 0.54 7.22
C ILE A 62 -13.30 -0.03 8.42
N GLY A 63 -13.97 -0.69 9.36
CA GLY A 63 -13.34 -1.30 10.53
C GLY A 63 -12.29 -2.36 10.15
N TRP A 64 -12.66 -3.32 9.30
CA TRP A 64 -11.75 -4.33 8.79
C TRP A 64 -10.54 -3.72 8.07
N SER A 65 -10.78 -2.72 7.23
CA SER A 65 -9.76 -2.01 6.47
C SER A 65 -8.76 -1.27 7.38
N ALA A 66 -9.26 -0.62 8.45
CA ALA A 66 -8.42 0.05 9.44
C ALA A 66 -7.57 -0.94 10.24
N VAL A 67 -8.16 -2.05 10.69
CA VAL A 67 -7.44 -3.12 11.43
C VAL A 67 -6.34 -3.72 10.56
N LEU A 68 -6.64 -4.00 9.29
CA LEU A 68 -5.65 -4.48 8.32
C LEU A 68 -4.50 -3.49 8.16
N PHE A 69 -4.80 -2.21 7.96
CA PHE A 69 -3.79 -1.17 7.80
C PHE A 69 -2.87 -1.05 9.01
N ILE A 70 -3.45 -1.02 10.22
CA ILE A 70 -2.70 -0.99 11.49
C ILE A 70 -1.84 -2.25 11.62
N GLY A 71 -2.39 -3.43 11.34
CA GLY A 71 -1.67 -4.70 11.37
C GLY A 71 -0.46 -4.71 10.44
N ILE A 72 -0.59 -4.18 9.22
CA ILE A 72 0.52 -4.07 8.27
C ILE A 72 1.62 -3.14 8.82
N ILE A 73 1.28 -2.02 9.45
CA ILE A 73 2.27 -1.12 10.06
C ILE A 73 3.09 -1.83 11.14
N PHE A 74 2.41 -2.55 12.04
CA PHE A 74 3.09 -3.32 13.09
C PHE A 74 3.99 -4.41 12.51
N LEU A 75 3.51 -5.12 11.48
CA LEU A 75 4.29 -6.15 10.79
C LEU A 75 5.53 -5.57 10.12
N LEU A 76 5.40 -4.46 9.39
CA LEU A 76 6.54 -3.79 8.75
C LEU A 76 7.57 -3.33 9.79
N ARG A 77 7.12 -2.79 10.93
CA ARG A 77 8.02 -2.36 12.02
C ARG A 77 8.85 -3.52 12.57
N TYR A 78 8.26 -4.71 12.69
CA TYR A 78 8.96 -5.91 13.15
C TYR A 78 9.93 -6.45 12.09
N LEU A 79 9.51 -6.50 10.83
CA LEU A 79 10.31 -7.06 9.74
C LEU A 79 11.47 -6.16 9.31
N LEU A 80 11.34 -4.84 9.45
CA LEU A 80 12.25 -3.85 8.87
C LEU A 80 12.75 -2.82 9.90
N PRO A 81 13.57 -3.25 10.88
CA PRO A 81 14.09 -2.36 11.90
C PRO A 81 14.97 -1.26 11.31
N LEU A 82 14.89 -0.05 11.90
CA LEU A 82 15.59 1.16 11.45
C LEU A 82 17.10 0.96 11.27
N GLU A 83 17.74 0.25 12.19
CA GLU A 83 19.18 0.00 12.17
C GLU A 83 19.60 -0.75 10.90
N LYS A 84 18.83 -1.77 10.51
CA LYS A 84 19.05 -2.52 9.26
C LYS A 84 18.88 -1.61 8.03
N LEU A 85 17.88 -0.74 8.02
CA LEU A 85 17.66 0.19 6.91
C LEU A 85 18.80 1.20 6.75
N LYS A 86 19.34 1.69 7.86
CA LYS A 86 20.46 2.66 7.85
C LYS A 86 21.77 2.03 7.40
N ALA A 87 21.99 0.75 7.72
CA ALA A 87 23.19 0.00 7.37
C ALA A 87 23.27 -0.39 5.88
N ILE A 88 22.17 -0.29 5.13
CA ILE A 88 22.16 -0.64 3.70
C ILE A 88 22.84 0.46 2.89
N GLU A 89 23.93 0.09 2.22
CA GLU A 89 24.61 0.94 1.25
C GLU A 89 23.81 1.07 -0.05
N LEU A 90 23.65 2.31 -0.51
CA LEU A 90 22.90 2.64 -1.72
C LEU A 90 23.83 3.30 -2.74
N LYS A 91 23.72 2.87 -4.00
CA LYS A 91 24.48 3.47 -5.10
C LYS A 91 24.09 4.94 -5.31
N PRO A 92 25.03 5.81 -5.76
CA PRO A 92 24.71 7.18 -6.14
C PRO A 92 23.56 7.25 -7.15
N GLY A 93 22.62 8.17 -6.92
CA GLY A 93 21.43 8.35 -7.76
C GLY A 93 20.33 7.29 -7.61
N TYR A 94 20.57 6.19 -6.89
CA TYR A 94 19.58 5.13 -6.68
C TYR A 94 18.35 5.64 -5.91
N VAL A 95 18.56 6.47 -4.89
CA VAL A 95 17.49 7.10 -4.09
C VAL A 95 16.53 7.90 -4.98
N LYS A 96 17.05 8.73 -5.89
CA LYS A 96 16.23 9.54 -6.80
C LYS A 96 15.42 8.66 -7.75
N LYS A 97 16.04 7.60 -8.31
CA LYS A 97 15.36 6.64 -9.19
C LYS A 97 14.24 5.91 -8.46
N VAL A 98 14.50 5.35 -7.29
CA VAL A 98 13.50 4.62 -6.49
C VAL A 98 12.33 5.52 -6.11
N ASN A 99 12.59 6.75 -5.66
CA ASN A 99 11.51 7.69 -5.33
C ASN A 99 10.64 8.01 -6.55
N ALA A 100 11.24 8.20 -7.73
CA ALA A 100 10.48 8.42 -8.96
C ALA A 100 9.61 7.20 -9.32
N TYR A 101 10.19 5.99 -9.28
CA TYR A 101 9.44 4.76 -9.55
C TYR A 101 8.29 4.55 -8.55
N LEU A 102 8.51 4.84 -7.27
CA LEU A 102 7.45 4.73 -6.26
C LEU A 102 6.31 5.70 -6.51
N ILE A 103 6.60 6.96 -6.85
CA ILE A 103 5.55 7.94 -7.17
C ILE A 103 4.73 7.47 -8.37
N VAL A 104 5.40 7.05 -9.45
CA VAL A 104 4.74 6.52 -10.65
C VAL A 104 3.89 5.30 -10.29
N TYR A 105 4.43 4.38 -9.49
CA TYR A 105 3.73 3.19 -9.03
C TYR A 105 2.50 3.52 -8.17
N PHE A 106 2.59 4.52 -7.29
CA PHE A 106 1.45 5.01 -6.50
C PHE A 106 0.33 5.53 -7.40
N ILE A 107 0.67 6.36 -8.39
CA ILE A 107 -0.30 6.93 -9.33
C ILE A 107 -1.01 5.80 -10.08
N PHE A 108 -0.26 4.84 -10.63
CA PHE A 108 -0.86 3.69 -11.31
C PHE A 108 -1.77 2.86 -10.40
N ASN A 109 -1.37 2.62 -9.15
CA ASN A 109 -2.20 1.88 -8.20
C ASN A 109 -3.50 2.59 -7.84
N ILE A 110 -3.45 3.91 -7.66
CA ILE A 110 -4.65 4.72 -7.38
C ILE A 110 -5.58 4.69 -8.60
N ILE A 111 -5.07 4.90 -9.81
CA ILE A 111 -5.87 4.84 -11.04
C ILE A 111 -6.52 3.46 -11.17
N PHE A 112 -5.74 2.39 -10.97
CA PHE A 112 -6.26 1.03 -11.05
C PHE A 112 -7.33 0.77 -10.00
N LEU A 113 -7.14 1.22 -8.76
CA LEU A 113 -8.12 1.08 -7.70
C LEU A 113 -9.43 1.81 -8.05
N ILE A 114 -9.36 3.04 -8.58
CA ILE A 114 -10.54 3.80 -9.03
C ILE A 114 -11.28 3.02 -10.11
N VAL A 115 -10.57 2.48 -11.10
CA VAL A 115 -11.18 1.66 -12.18
C VAL A 115 -11.90 0.44 -11.60
N LEU A 116 -11.29 -0.27 -10.64
CA LEU A 116 -11.92 -1.43 -10.01
C LEU A 116 -13.17 -1.05 -9.22
N ILE A 117 -13.14 0.06 -8.47
CA ILE A 117 -14.31 0.58 -7.75
C ILE A 117 -15.44 0.91 -8.74
N SER A 118 -15.13 1.60 -9.85
CA SER A 118 -16.12 1.92 -10.88
C SER A 118 -16.69 0.70 -11.61
N LYS A 119 -15.96 -0.42 -11.61
CA LYS A 119 -16.42 -1.69 -12.20
C LYS A 119 -17.22 -2.56 -11.23
N GLN A 120 -17.33 -2.18 -9.96
CA GLN A 120 -18.24 -2.87 -9.05
C GLN A 120 -19.69 -2.59 -9.45
N SER A 121 -20.38 -3.59 -10.01
CA SER A 121 -21.82 -3.53 -10.20
C SER A 121 -22.54 -3.53 -8.84
N PRO A 122 -23.66 -2.81 -8.70
CA PRO A 122 -24.46 -2.87 -7.48
C PRO A 122 -24.93 -4.32 -7.24
N PRO A 123 -24.95 -4.78 -5.97
CA PRO A 123 -25.51 -6.08 -5.62
C PRO A 123 -27.00 -6.07 -5.97
N GLY A 124 -27.37 -6.67 -7.09
CA GLY A 124 -28.77 -6.72 -7.57
C GLY A 124 -28.95 -6.61 -9.09
N ALA A 125 -27.96 -6.12 -9.85
CA ALA A 125 -28.09 -6.00 -11.31
C ALA A 125 -28.11 -7.37 -12.06
N MET A 126 -27.90 -8.47 -11.33
CA MET A 126 -27.78 -9.82 -11.88
C MET A 126 -28.97 -10.74 -11.53
N GLN A 127 -30.03 -10.22 -10.91
CA GLN A 127 -31.30 -10.95 -10.76
C GLN A 127 -32.27 -10.72 -11.94
N MET A 128 -31.85 -9.99 -12.98
CA MET A 128 -32.68 -9.69 -14.16
C MET A 128 -32.10 -10.24 -15.48
N ARG A 129 -31.37 -11.36 -15.43
CA ARG A 129 -31.00 -12.12 -16.63
C ARG A 129 -31.22 -13.60 -16.42
#